data_AF-A0A2M8JUX5-F1
#
_entry.id   AF-A0A2M8JUX5-F1
#
_cell.length_a   1.000
_cell.length_b   1.000
_cell.length_c   1.000
_cell.angle_alpha   90.00
_cell.angle_beta   90.00
_cell.angle_gamma   90.00
#
_symmetry.space_group_name_H-M   'P 1'
#
loop_
_entity.id
_entity.type
_entity.pdbx_description
1 polymer ?
#
loop_
_entity_poly.entity_id
_entity_poly.type
_entity_poly.pdbx_seq_one_letter_code
_entity_poly.pdbx_strand_id
1 'polypeptide(L)' 'MTTTTFITDQKGKKISVVLPIKAYKQMLEELEELEDIRAYDKAKAKKENPILLKDAIQQRRKKTKV' A
#
# COMPACT_ATOMS: atom_id res chain seq x y z
N MET A 1 -8.06 -18.42 -17.58
CA MET A 1 -7.88 -17.30 -18.55
C MET A 1 -8.69 -16.12 -18.05
N THR A 2 -8.04 -15.02 -17.65
CA THR A 2 -8.73 -13.78 -17.25
C THR A 2 -8.95 -12.95 -18.52
N THR A 3 -10.18 -12.94 -19.03
CA THR A 3 -10.56 -12.08 -20.15
C THR A 3 -10.72 -10.65 -19.64
N THR A 4 -9.92 -9.74 -20.18
CA THR A 4 -9.99 -8.31 -19.91
C THR A 4 -10.65 -7.63 -21.09
N THR A 5 -11.73 -6.89 -20.83
CA THR A 5 -12.47 -6.17 -21.87
C THR A 5 -12.12 -4.69 -21.78
N PHE A 6 -11.75 -4.09 -22.91
CA PHE A 6 -11.49 -2.66 -23.00
C PHE A 6 -12.68 -1.97 -23.66
N ILE A 7 -13.08 -0.83 -23.09
CA ILE A 7 -14.07 0.07 -23.68
C ILE A 7 -13.29 1.20 -24.37
N THR A 8 -13.59 1.45 -25.64
CA THR A 8 -12.90 2.44 -26.46
C THR A 8 -13.82 3.58 -26.88
N ASP A 9 -13.24 4.75 -27.13
CA ASP A 9 -13.94 5.85 -27.79
C ASP A 9 -14.11 5.59 -29.31
N GLN A 10 -14.75 6.53 -30.01
CA GLN A 10 -15.00 6.44 -31.46
C GLN A 10 -13.72 6.43 -32.31
N LYS A 11 -12.58 6.87 -31.76
CA LYS A 11 -11.27 6.85 -32.41
C LYS A 11 -10.47 5.59 -32.05
N GLY A 12 -11.06 4.65 -31.32
CA GLY A 12 -10.42 3.42 -30.87
C GLY A 12 -9.50 3.58 -29.66
N LYS A 13 -9.49 4.74 -29.00
CA LYS A 13 -8.69 4.96 -27.79
C LYS A 13 -9.36 4.27 -26.61
N LYS A 14 -8.62 3.43 -25.89
CA LYS A 14 -9.09 2.77 -24.65
C LYS A 14 -9.32 3.81 -23.56
N ILE A 15 -10.54 3.89 -23.04
CA ILE A 15 -10.94 4.86 -22.01
C ILE A 15 -11.27 4.20 -20.67
N SER A 16 -11.67 2.94 -20.68
CA SER A 16 -11.91 2.16 -19.46
C SER A 16 -11.71 0.67 -19.72
N VAL A 17 -11.67 -0.10 -18.62
CA VAL A 17 -11.44 -1.54 -18.64
C VAL A 17 -12.39 -2.22 -17.67
N VAL A 18 -12.91 -3.37 -18.06
CA VAL A 18 -13.67 -4.28 -17.20
C VAL A 18 -12.76 -5.44 -16.84
N LEU A 19 -12.52 -5.61 -15.54
CA LEU A 19 -11.67 -6.65 -14.98
C LEU A 19 -12.52 -7.67 -14.23
N PRO A 20 -12.17 -8.97 -14.29
CA PRO A 20 -12.71 -9.95 -13.35
C PRO A 20 -12.44 -9.49 -11.92
N ILE A 21 -13.45 -9.62 -11.05
CA ILE A 21 -13.36 -9.13 -9.67
C ILE A 21 -12.15 -9.69 -8.91
N LYS A 22 -11.76 -10.95 -9.20
CA LYS A 22 -10.58 -11.58 -8.61
C LYS A 22 -9.28 -10.85 -8.99
N ALA A 23 -9.15 -10.48 -10.27
CA ALA A 23 -7.97 -9.76 -10.76
C ALA A 23 -7.87 -8.37 -10.12
N TYR A 24 -8.99 -7.64 -10.05
CA TYR A 24 -9.03 -6.34 -9.37
C TYR A 24 -8.63 -6.43 -7.89
N LYS A 25 -9.18 -7.41 -7.15
CA LYS A 25 -8.83 -7.62 -5.74
C LYS A 25 -7.37 -7.97 -5.54
N GLN A 26 -6.81 -8.85 -6.39
CA GLN A 26 -5.40 -9.19 -6.33
C GLN A 26 -4.51 -7.97 -6.57
N MET A 27 -4.87 -7.10 -7.53
CA MET A 27 -4.14 -5.85 -7.74
C MET A 27 -4.18 -4.92 -6.52
N LEU A 28 -5.32 -4.85 -5.80
CA LEU A 28 -5.41 -4.05 -4.58
C LEU A 28 -4.51 -4.61 -3.46
N GLU A 29 -4.49 -5.93 -3.29
CA GLU A 29 -3.64 -6.62 -2.30
C GLU A 29 -2.14 -6.39 -2.59
N GLU A 30 -1.73 -6.52 -3.86
CA GLU A 30 -0.36 -6.24 -4.28
C GLU A 30 0.04 -4.76 -4.08
N LEU A 31 -0.91 -3.83 -4.23
CA LEU A 31 -0.67 -2.40 -3.95
C LEU A 31 -0.50 -2.13 -2.45
N GLU A 32 -1.28 -2.77 -1.59
CA GLU A 32 -1.14 -2.68 -0.13
C GLU A 32 0.23 -3.20 0.33
N GLU A 33 0.65 -4.37 -0.18
CA GLU A 33 1.98 -4.92 0.11
C GLU A 33 3.10 -3.97 -0.35
N LEU A 34 2.94 -3.31 -1.50
CA LEU A 34 3.92 -2.33 -1.98
C LEU A 34 3.96 -1.07 -1.10
N GLU A 35 2.84 -0.65 -0.54
CA GLU A 35 2.79 0.46 0.42
C GLU A 35 3.52 0.12 1.72
N ASP A 36 3.36 -1.10 2.23
CA ASP A 36 4.09 -1.59 3.41
C ASP A 36 5.60 -1.60 3.19
N ILE A 37 6.06 -2.08 2.02
CA ILE A 37 7.49 -2.04 1.64
C ILE A 37 8.00 -0.59 1.63
N ARG A 38 7.25 0.35 1.02
CA ARG A 38 7.64 1.76 0.99
C ARG A 38 7.69 2.37 2.40
N ALA A 39 6.75 2.01 3.27
CA ALA A 39 6.73 2.46 4.65
C ALA A 39 7.94 1.94 5.43
N TYR A 40 8.31 0.68 5.23
CA TYR A 40 9.51 0.07 5.79
C TYR A 40 10.78 0.78 5.32
N ASP A 41 10.96 1.00 4.02
CA ASP A 41 12.12 1.69 3.46
C ASP A 41 12.25 3.11 4.02
N LYS A 42 11.15 3.84 4.10
CA LYS A 42 11.10 5.18 4.70
C LYS A 42 11.49 5.15 6.18
N ALA A 43 11.06 4.14 6.93
CA ALA A 43 11.45 3.97 8.34
C ALA A 43 12.94 3.65 8.47
N LYS A 44 13.47 2.75 7.65
CA LYS A 44 14.90 2.36 7.66
C LYS A 44 15.83 3.49 7.21
N ALA A 45 15.41 4.32 6.25
CA ALA A 45 16.18 5.46 5.79
C ALA A 45 16.50 6.47 6.90
N LYS A 46 15.68 6.55 7.95
CA LYS A 46 15.92 7.43 9.11
C LYS A 46 17.07 6.99 10.02
N LYS A 47 17.59 5.76 9.85
CA LYS A 47 18.69 5.18 10.64
C LYS A 47 18.47 5.34 12.16
N GLU A 48 17.23 5.18 12.61
CA GLU A 48 16.88 5.27 14.03
C GLU A 48 17.51 4.13 14.82
N ASN A 49 18.00 4.43 16.03
CA ASN A 49 18.52 3.40 16.92
C ASN A 49 17.34 2.61 17.52
N PRO A 50 17.32 1.28 17.37
CA PRO A 50 16.27 0.47 17.96
C PRO A 50 16.37 0.53 19.49
N ILE A 51 15.22 0.69 20.13
CA ILE A 51 15.05 0.62 21.59
C ILE A 51 14.16 -0.57 21.93
N LEU A 52 14.20 -1.02 23.18
CA LEU A 52 13.30 -2.07 23.65
C LEU A 52 11.84 -1.61 23.54
N LEU A 53 10.94 -2.54 23.15
CA LEU A 53 9.52 -2.26 23.01
C LEU A 53 8.91 -1.66 24.29
N LYS A 54 9.34 -2.15 25.46
CA LYS A 54 8.92 -1.63 26.77
C LYS A 54 9.22 -0.14 26.91
N ASP A 55 10.42 0.28 26.52
CA ASP A 55 10.86 1.66 26.61
C ASP A 55 10.12 2.54 25.59
N ALA A 56 9.90 2.04 24.38
CA ALA A 56 9.12 2.73 23.35
C ALA A 56 7.68 3.01 23.81
N ILE A 57 7.01 2.02 24.41
CA ILE A 57 5.66 2.16 24.96
C ILE A 57 5.64 3.19 26.09
N GLN A 58 6.63 3.17 26.99
CA GLN A 58 6.73 4.14 28.07
C GLN A 58 6.93 5.57 27.55
N GLN A 59 7.80 5.76 26.54
CA GLN A 59 8.03 7.06 25.91
C GLN A 59 6.75 7.61 25.25
N ARG A 60 6.00 6.79 24.51
CA ARG A 60 4.72 7.20 23.90
C ARG A 60 3.69 7.61 24.96
N ARG A 61 3.50 6.80 26.01
CA ARG A 61 2.55 7.10 27.10
C ARG A 61 2.86 8.40 27.83
N LYS A 62 4.15 8.75 27.98
CA LYS A 62 4.57 10.03 28.57
C LYS A 62 4.21 11.22 27.67
N LYS A 63 4.33 11.09 26.34
CA LYS A 63 3.98 12.14 25.38
C LYS A 63 2.48 12.44 25.28
N THR A 64 1.62 11.45 25.52
CA THR A 64 0.15 11.61 25.46
C THR A 64 -0.47 12.21 26.74
N LYS A 65 0.31 12.37 27.82
CA LYS A 65 -0.16 12.95 29.10
C LYS A 65 -0.03 14.49 29.19
N VAL A 66 0.18 15.15 28.05
CA VAL A 66 0.16 16.61 27.88
C VAL A 66 -1.08 16.97 27.09
#